data_AF-A0AAW9CY14-F1
#
_entry.id   AF-A0AAW9CY14-F1
#
_cell.length_a   1.000
_cell.length_b   1.000
_cell.length_c   1.000
_cell.angle_alpha   90.00
_cell.angle_beta   90.00
_cell.angle_gamma   90.00
#
_symmetry.space_group_name_H-M   'P 1'
#
loop_
_entity.id
_entity.type
_entity.pdbx_description
1 polymer ?
#
loop_
_entity_poly.entity_id
_entity_poly.type
_entity_poly.pdbx_seq_one_letter_code
_entity_poly.pdbx_strand_id
1 'polypeptide(L)' 'MTDTACDWTKPIYVSKTDILSDDTARAILTHNLAGGKNCGWKPAGK' A
#
# COMPACT_ATOMS: atom_id res chain seq x y z
N MET A 1 4.08 -15.82 -16.00
CA MET A 1 4.72 -15.30 -14.78
C MET A 1 3.64 -15.31 -13.72
N THR A 2 3.70 -16.24 -12.76
CA THR A 2 2.73 -16.25 -11.66
C THR A 2 3.09 -15.08 -10.77
N ASP A 3 2.18 -14.11 -10.65
CA ASP A 3 2.39 -12.85 -9.92
C ASP A 3 2.41 -13.14 -8.40
N THR A 4 3.52 -13.71 -7.90
CA THR A 4 3.71 -13.98 -6.45
C THR A 4 3.92 -12.72 -5.64
N ALA A 5 3.94 -11.55 -6.30
CA ALA A 5 4.09 -10.24 -5.66
C ALA A 5 3.10 -10.07 -4.50
N CYS A 6 1.84 -10.47 -4.68
CA CYS A 6 0.82 -10.34 -3.63
C CYS A 6 1.07 -11.25 -2.40
N ASP A 7 1.85 -12.33 -2.55
CA ASP A 7 2.14 -13.27 -1.47
C ASP A 7 3.16 -12.68 -0.49
N TRP A 8 4.20 -12.03 -1.00
CA TRP A 8 5.26 -11.45 -0.18
C TRP A 8 5.11 -9.93 0.09
N THR A 9 4.27 -9.22 -0.67
CA THR A 9 3.91 -7.82 -0.38
C THR A 9 2.60 -7.72 0.40
N LYS A 10 2.42 -6.61 1.13
CA LYS A 10 1.23 -6.31 1.94
C LYS A 10 0.92 -4.81 1.90
N PRO A 11 -0.30 -4.39 2.29
CA PRO A 11 -0.64 -2.98 2.44
C PRO A 11 0.29 -2.29 3.45
N ILE A 12 0.64 -1.03 3.16
CA ILE A 12 1.36 -0.17 4.09
C ILE A 12 0.33 0.70 4.80
N TYR A 13 0.19 0.52 6.11
CA TYR A 13 -0.71 1.34 6.93
C TYR A 13 0.04 2.53 7.50
N VAL A 14 -0.53 3.72 7.33
CA VAL A 14 0.02 4.97 7.85
C VAL A 14 -0.82 5.46 9.02
N SER A 15 -0.16 6.07 10.00
CA SER A 15 -0.76 6.69 11.17
C SER A 15 -0.68 8.22 11.06
N LYS A 16 -1.50 8.93 11.86
CA LYS A 16 -1.43 10.40 11.94
C LYS A 16 -0.13 10.91 12.56
N THR A 17 0.61 10.06 13.27
CA THR A 17 1.89 10.39 13.89
C THR A 17 3.08 10.13 12.98
N ASP A 18 2.87 9.54 11.79
CA ASP A 18 3.93 9.31 10.83
C ASP A 18 4.33 10.62 10.16
N ILE A 19 5.62 10.96 10.23
CA ILE A 19 6.18 12.09 9.49
C ILE A 19 6.72 11.56 8.17
N LEU A 20 5.99 11.81 7.08
CA LEU A 20 6.34 11.40 5.73
C LEU A 20 6.69 12.63 4.89
N SER A 21 7.70 12.50 4.03
CA SER A 21 7.82 13.42 2.90
C SER A 21 6.68 13.19 1.91
N ASP A 22 6.32 14.22 1.15
CA ASP A 22 5.31 14.13 0.10
C ASP A 22 5.62 13.01 -0.91
N ASP A 23 6.89 12.84 -1.25
CA ASP A 23 7.34 11.78 -2.16
C ASP A 23 7.07 10.39 -1.58
N THR A 24 7.37 10.18 -0.30
CA THR A 24 7.12 8.91 0.38
C THR A 24 5.62 8.63 0.50
N ALA A 25 4.83 9.65 0.86
CA ALA A 25 3.38 9.53 0.95
C ALA A 25 2.75 9.14 -0.41
N ARG A 26 3.21 9.76 -1.51
CA ARG A 26 2.78 9.42 -2.87
C ARG A 26 3.18 7.99 -3.27
N ALA A 27 4.38 7.55 -2.91
CA ALA A 27 4.83 6.19 -3.18
C ALA A 27 3.98 5.15 -2.44
N ILE A 28 3.71 5.36 -1.16
CA ILE A 28 2.84 4.50 -0.34
C ILE A 28 1.43 4.43 -0.91
N LEU A 29 0.86 5.59 -1.28
CA LEU A 29 -0.46 5.65 -1.90
C LEU A 29 -0.49 4.83 -3.20
N THR A 30 0.51 5.02 -4.07
CA THR A 30 0.60 4.30 -5.34
C THR A 30 0.72 2.79 -5.12
N HIS A 31 1.55 2.36 -4.18
CA HIS A 31 1.71 0.95 -3.79
C HIS A 31 0.38 0.34 -3.33
N ASN A 32 -0.30 0.99 -2.40
CA ASN A 32 -1.56 0.49 -1.84
C ASN A 32 -2.69 0.47 -2.88
N LEU A 33 -2.76 1.44 -3.78
CA LEU A 33 -3.74 1.44 -4.87
C LEU A 33 -3.45 0.31 -5.87
N ALA A 34 -2.19 0.09 -6.23
CA ALA A 34 -1.79 -1.01 -7.10
C ALA A 34 -2.15 -2.36 -6.47
N GLY A 35 -1.84 -2.57 -5.19
CA GLY A 35 -2.24 -3.79 -4.47
C GLY A 35 -3.75 -3.90 -4.23
N GLY A 36 -4.48 -2.80 -4.10
CA GLY A 36 -5.95 -2.81 -4.09
C GLY A 36 -6.52 -3.37 -5.41
N LYS A 37 -5.96 -2.94 -6.55
CA LYS A 37 -6.37 -3.39 -7.89
C LYS A 37 -5.92 -4.83 -8.19
N ASN A 38 -4.68 -5.18 -7.83
CA ASN A 38 -4.04 -6.42 -8.27
C ASN A 38 -4.17 -7.56 -7.24
N CYS A 39 -4.20 -7.22 -5.95
CA CYS A 39 -4.17 -8.17 -4.83
C CYS A 39 -5.44 -8.12 -3.96
N GLY A 40 -6.41 -7.26 -4.26
CA GLY A 40 -7.67 -7.14 -3.51
C GLY A 40 -7.51 -6.54 -2.11
N TRP A 41 -6.42 -5.81 -1.86
CA TRP A 41 -6.17 -5.18 -0.57
C TRP A 41 -7.23 -4.15 -0.22
N LYS A 42 -7.60 -4.10 1.06
CA LYS A 42 -8.60 -3.17 1.57
C LYS A 42 -7.90 -2.04 2.35
N PRO A 43 -8.43 -0.81 2.29
CA PRO A 43 -8.00 0.23 3.21
C PRO A 43 -8.17 -0.25 4.65
N ALA A 44 -7.26 0.13 5.55
CA ALA A 44 -7.56 0.01 6.97
C ALA A 44 -8.83 0.83 7.24
N GLY A 45 -9.88 0.14 7.72
CA GLY A 45 -11.09 0.80 8.18
C GLY A 45 -10.76 1.79 9.30
N LYS A 46 -11.58 2.85 9.40
CA LYS A 46 -11.57 3.72 10.57
C LYS A 46 -11.91 2.95 11.84
#